data_AF-Q92HD5-F1
#
_entry.id   AF-Q92HD5-F1
#
_cell.length_a   1.000
_cell.length_b   1.000
_cell.length_c   1.000
_cell.angle_alpha   90.00
_cell.angle_beta   90.00
_cell.angle_gamma   90.00
#
_symmetry.space_group_name_H-M   'P 1'
#
loop_
_entity.id
_entity.type
_entity.pdbx_description
1 polymer ?
#
loop_
_entity_poly.entity_id
_entity_poly.type
_entity_poly.pdbx_seq_one_letter_code
_entity_poly.pdbx_strand_id
1 'polypeptide(L)'
;MQPDYFTADYDVENMHVNMNKHYILEEALKLNLPKKIVPIPHKITLPKINLATAIDTSKYNDLQNKVLSKFQDIIDTHNETNEEELLAYEQEIFLELVKDPKTIEKLKVIVG
;
A
#
# COMPACT_ATOMS: atom_id res chain seq x y z
N MET A 1 -12.41 2.87 -18.37
CA MET A 1 -11.59 1.77 -17.84
C MET A 1 -11.08 0.97 -19.02
N GLN A 2 -9.76 0.82 -19.17
CA GLN A 2 -9.18 0.00 -20.22
C GLN A 2 -9.31 -1.49 -19.84
N PRO A 3 -9.72 -2.38 -20.76
CA PRO A 3 -9.84 -3.81 -20.50
C PRO A 3 -8.53 -4.46 -20.02
N ASP A 4 -7.39 -3.84 -20.32
CA ASP A 4 -6.06 -4.31 -19.91
C ASP A 4 -5.84 -4.40 -18.40
N TYR A 5 -6.61 -3.64 -17.60
CA TYR A 5 -6.50 -3.70 -16.14
C TYR A 5 -6.89 -5.07 -15.59
N PHE A 6 -7.95 -5.69 -16.12
CA PHE A 6 -8.43 -6.98 -15.64
C PHE A 6 -7.61 -8.15 -16.17
N THR A 7 -6.96 -8.01 -17.32
CA THR A 7 -6.14 -9.08 -17.92
C THR A 7 -4.73 -9.12 -17.34
N ALA A 8 -4.25 -8.05 -16.71
CA ALA A 8 -2.93 -7.98 -16.11
C ALA A 8 -2.69 -9.10 -15.08
N ASP A 9 -3.72 -9.47 -14.32
CA ASP A 9 -3.64 -10.46 -13.23
C ASP A 9 -3.71 -11.92 -13.70
N TYR A 10 -4.08 -12.18 -14.96
CA TYR A 10 -4.33 -13.52 -15.48
C TYR A 10 -3.41 -13.86 -16.63
N ASP A 11 -3.02 -15.13 -16.72
CA ASP A 11 -2.27 -15.63 -17.86
C ASP A 11 -3.23 -15.88 -19.04
N VAL A 12 -3.22 -14.98 -20.01
CA VAL A 12 -4.13 -14.97 -21.16
C VAL A 12 -3.43 -15.29 -22.49
N GLU A 13 -2.12 -15.58 -22.49
CA GLU A 13 -1.30 -15.66 -23.71
C GLU A 13 -1.77 -16.72 -24.72
N ASN A 14 -2.58 -17.70 -24.29
CA ASN A 14 -3.10 -18.77 -25.14
C ASN A 14 -4.63 -18.93 -25.08
N MET A 15 -5.37 -17.86 -24.79
CA MET A 15 -6.82 -17.93 -24.64
C MET A 15 -7.56 -17.76 -25.98
N HIS A 16 -8.36 -18.77 -26.35
CA HIS A 16 -9.32 -18.67 -27.46
C HIS A 16 -10.74 -18.70 -26.92
N VAL A 17 -11.42 -17.56 -26.90
CA VAL A 17 -12.85 -17.49 -26.58
C VAL A 17 -13.65 -17.76 -27.86
N ASN A 18 -14.53 -18.75 -27.83
CA ASN A 18 -15.48 -18.98 -28.90
C ASN A 18 -16.45 -17.78 -28.99
N MET A 19 -16.41 -17.03 -30.10
CA MET A 19 -17.24 -15.84 -30.32
C MET A 19 -18.67 -16.14 -30.79
N ASN A 20 -19.11 -17.39 -30.75
CA ASN A 20 -20.49 -17.72 -31.03
C ASN A 20 -21.40 -17.23 -29.90
N LYS A 21 -22.23 -16.22 -30.19
CA LYS A 21 -23.16 -15.57 -29.24
C LYS A 21 -23.99 -16.51 -28.38
N HIS A 22 -24.25 -17.73 -28.84
CA HIS A 22 -25.03 -18.72 -28.10
C HIS A 22 -24.24 -19.38 -26.97
N TYR A 23 -22.90 -19.29 -26.99
CA TYR A 23 -22.01 -20.02 -26.07
C TYR A 23 -20.97 -19.13 -25.38
N ILE A 24 -20.76 -17.88 -25.79
CA ILE A 24 -19.72 -16.98 -25.22
C ILE A 24 -19.76 -16.96 -23.69
N LEU A 25 -20.95 -16.77 -23.10
CA LEU A 25 -21.08 -16.64 -21.64
C LEU A 25 -20.82 -17.96 -20.92
N GLU A 26 -21.35 -19.08 -21.42
CA GLU A 26 -21.14 -20.38 -20.82
C GLU A 26 -19.66 -20.80 -20.87
N GLU A 27 -19.00 -20.58 -22.00
CA GLU A 27 -17.58 -20.88 -22.16
C GLU A 27 -16.73 -19.95 -21.29
N ALA A 28 -17.04 -18.65 -21.25
CA ALA A 28 -16.37 -17.69 -20.38
C ALA A 28 -16.46 -18.06 -18.89
N LEU A 29 -17.59 -18.62 -18.45
CA LEU A 29 -17.77 -19.06 -17.06
C LEU A 29 -17.04 -20.38 -16.75
N LYS A 30 -16.84 -21.25 -17.74
CA LYS A 30 -16.05 -22.49 -17.59
C LYS A 30 -14.54 -22.24 -17.62
N LEU A 31 -14.12 -21.09 -18.14
CA LEU A 31 -12.71 -20.73 -18.25
C LEU A 31 -12.13 -20.48 -16.86
N ASN A 32 -11.37 -21.45 -16.38
CA ASN A 32 -10.58 -21.32 -15.17
C ASN A 32 -9.20 -20.75 -15.53
N LEU A 33 -9.05 -19.42 -15.46
CA LEU A 33 -7.80 -18.75 -15.76
C LEU A 33 -6.88 -18.81 -14.54
N PRO A 34 -5.67 -19.39 -14.67
CA PRO A 34 -4.68 -19.27 -13.62
C PRO A 34 -4.31 -17.79 -13.48
N LYS A 35 -4.33 -17.29 -12.24
CA LYS A 35 -3.74 -15.99 -11.94
C LYS A 35 -2.24 -16.07 -12.21
N LYS A 36 -1.66 -15.00 -12.78
CA LYS A 36 -0.21 -14.86 -12.83
C LYS A 36 0.30 -14.88 -11.40
N ILE A 37 1.19 -15.83 -11.10
CA ILE A 37 1.96 -15.79 -9.86
C ILE A 37 3.00 -14.70 -10.08
N VAL A 38 2.63 -13.46 -9.81
CA VAL A 38 3.60 -12.37 -9.74
C VAL A 38 4.37 -12.61 -8.44
N PRO A 39 5.71 -12.81 -8.47
CA PRO A 39 6.47 -12.84 -7.25
C PRO A 39 6.27 -11.49 -6.57
N ILE A 40 5.52 -11.49 -5.47
CA ILE A 40 5.40 -10.30 -4.61
C ILE A 40 6.83 -10.05 -4.16
N PRO A 41 7.45 -8.91 -4.52
CA PRO A 41 8.79 -8.62 -4.03
C PRO A 41 8.70 -8.58 -2.50
N HIS A 42 9.23 -9.60 -1.84
CA HIS A 42 9.27 -9.68 -0.37
C HIS A 42 10.07 -8.54 0.25
N LYS A 43 10.77 -7.76 -0.58
CA LYS A 43 11.63 -6.67 -0.16
C LYS A 43 11.32 -5.42 -0.97
N ILE A 44 11.05 -4.36 -0.24
CA ILE A 44 10.86 -3.00 -0.72
C ILE A 44 12.14 -2.25 -0.36
N THR A 45 12.83 -1.73 -1.37
CA THR A 45 13.99 -0.87 -1.15
C THR A 45 13.52 0.51 -0.74
N LEU A 46 13.97 1.00 0.40
CA LEU A 46 13.63 2.33 0.88
C LEU A 46 14.55 3.37 0.22
N PRO A 47 14.00 4.44 -0.38
CA PRO A 47 14.83 5.47 -0.97
C PRO A 47 15.50 6.30 0.14
N LYS A 48 16.81 6.52 0.01
CA LYS A 48 17.56 7.39 0.93
C LYS A 48 17.22 8.84 0.67
N ILE A 49 16.22 9.33 1.41
CA ILE A 49 15.71 10.71 1.31
C ILE A 49 15.79 11.34 2.69
N ASN A 50 16.19 12.61 2.74
CA ASN A 50 16.07 13.42 3.94
C ASN A 50 14.73 14.17 3.90
N LEU A 51 13.76 13.66 4.66
CA LEU A 51 12.41 14.18 4.75
C LEU A 51 12.37 15.62 5.27
N ALA A 52 13.27 15.99 6.18
CA ALA A 52 13.34 17.36 6.72
C ALA A 52 13.73 18.40 5.67
N THR A 53 14.42 17.98 4.60
CA THR A 53 14.73 18.85 3.45
C THR A 53 13.67 18.79 2.35
N ALA A 54 12.96 17.67 2.23
CA ALA A 54 11.93 17.46 1.21
C ALA A 54 10.59 18.10 1.58
N ILE A 55 10.35 18.34 2.87
CA ILE A 55 9.08 18.81 3.42
C ILE A 55 9.29 20.13 4.15
N ASP A 56 8.43 21.12 3.89
CA ASP A 56 8.41 22.36 4.67
C ASP A 56 7.83 22.09 6.07
N THR A 57 8.72 22.01 7.05
CA THR A 57 8.40 21.76 8.46
C THR A 57 8.05 23.04 9.24
N SER A 58 8.06 24.22 8.62
CA SER A 58 7.83 25.50 9.32
C SER A 58 6.49 25.59 10.05
N LYS A 59 5.47 24.86 9.58
CA LYS A 59 4.12 24.83 10.17
C LYS A 59 3.87 23.61 11.05
N TYR A 60 4.87 22.76 11.23
CA TYR A 60 4.68 21.49 11.90
C TYR A 60 4.69 21.69 13.41
N ASN A 61 3.72 21.08 14.08
CA ASN A 61 3.73 21.01 15.54
C ASN A 61 4.73 19.93 16.03
N ASP A 62 4.97 19.92 17.33
CA ASP A 62 5.93 18.99 17.95
C ASP A 62 5.61 17.52 17.64
N LEU A 63 4.32 17.16 17.55
CA LEU A 63 3.89 15.79 17.23
C LEU A 63 4.21 15.42 15.78
N GLN A 64 3.94 16.32 14.84
CA GLN A 64 4.26 16.12 13.42
C GLN A 64 5.76 16.02 13.21
N ASN A 65 6.55 16.86 13.88
CA ASN A 65 8.00 16.78 13.85
C ASN A 65 8.51 15.46 14.45
N LYS A 66 7.90 14.98 15.54
CA LYS A 66 8.25 13.69 16.15
C LYS A 66 7.96 12.51 15.22
N VAL A 67 6.80 12.51 14.57
CA VAL A 67 6.44 11.49 13.57
C VAL A 67 7.39 11.55 12.37
N LEU A 68 7.72 12.74 11.90
CA LEU A 68 8.68 12.93 10.81
C LEU A 68 10.06 12.37 11.17
N SER A 69 10.56 12.64 12.38
CA SER A 69 11.81 12.05 12.88
C SER A 69 11.75 10.54 12.90
N LYS A 70 10.65 9.93 13.34
CA LYS A 70 10.50 8.47 13.30
C LYS A 70 10.58 7.90 11.89
N PHE A 71 9.91 8.52 10.92
CA PHE A 71 10.01 8.09 9.54
C PHE A 71 11.43 8.25 8.99
N GLN A 72 12.12 9.33 9.35
CA GLN A 72 13.53 9.51 8.99
C GLN A 72 14.40 8.42 9.60
N ASP A 73 14.21 8.08 10.87
CA ASP A 73 14.94 7.02 11.56
C ASP A 73 14.73 5.65 10.89
N ILE A 74 13.50 5.35 10.44
CA ILE A 74 13.19 4.11 9.71
C ILE A 74 13.96 4.07 8.38
N ILE A 75 13.92 5.16 7.60
CA ILE A 75 14.62 5.27 6.30
C ILE A 75 16.14 5.16 6.47
N ASP A 76 16.69 5.77 7.52
CA ASP A 76 18.14 5.77 7.74
C ASP A 76 18.64 4.43 8.28
N THR A 77 17.82 3.73 9.07
CA THR A 77 18.16 2.43 9.66
C THR A 77 17.97 1.27 8.67
N HIS A 78 16.92 1.30 7.85
CA HIS A 78 16.55 0.21 6.96
C HIS A 78 16.79 0.60 5.50
N ASN A 79 17.70 -0.10 4.83
CA ASN A 79 17.86 0.04 3.36
C ASN A 79 16.76 -0.73 2.60
N GLU A 80 16.29 -1.82 3.18
CA GLU A 80 15.25 -2.70 2.64
C GLU A 80 14.30 -3.06 3.78
N THR A 81 13.01 -3.15 3.48
CA THR A 81 11.94 -3.54 4.41
C THR A 81 10.97 -4.49 3.70
N ASN A 82 10.04 -5.10 4.43
CA ASN A 82 8.90 -5.82 3.84
C ASN A 82 7.55 -5.20 4.26
N GLU A 83 6.44 -5.71 3.71
CA GLU A 83 5.09 -5.22 4.02
C GLU A 83 4.70 -5.42 5.49
N GLU A 84 5.12 -6.52 6.11
CA GLU A 84 4.85 -6.82 7.52
C GLU A 84 5.57 -5.84 8.46
N GLU A 85 6.82 -5.50 8.15
CA GLU A 85 7.61 -4.50 8.87
C GLU A 85 7.04 -3.09 8.70
N LEU A 86 6.61 -2.73 7.48
CA LEU A 86 5.93 -1.47 7.23
C LEU A 86 4.65 -1.34 8.06
N LEU A 87 3.85 -2.40 8.13
CA LEU A 87 2.66 -2.44 8.96
C LEU A 87 2.99 -2.29 10.46
N ALA A 88 4.07 -2.94 10.91
CA ALA A 88 4.52 -2.80 12.30
C ALA A 88 4.96 -1.36 12.62
N TYR A 89 5.69 -0.70 11.72
CA TYR A 89 6.06 0.72 11.89
C TYR A 89 4.84 1.64 11.90
N GLU A 90 3.87 1.40 11.01
CA GLU A 90 2.63 2.16 10.98
C GLU A 90 1.87 2.03 12.31
N GLN A 91 1.77 0.82 12.85
CA GLN A 91 1.15 0.58 14.16
C GLN A 91 1.90 1.29 15.29
N GLU A 92 3.23 1.28 15.28
CA GLU A 92 4.03 1.95 16.31
C GLU A 92 3.84 3.48 16.28
N ILE A 93 3.83 4.06 15.09
CA ILE A 93 3.57 5.49 14.88
C ILE A 93 2.15 5.84 15.30
N PHE A 94 1.16 5.03 14.92
CA PHE A 94 -0.23 5.23 15.32
C PHE A 94 -0.39 5.17 16.85
N LEU A 95 0.20 4.17 17.51
CA LEU A 95 0.16 4.06 18.97
C LEU A 95 0.80 5.25 19.66
N GLU A 96 1.86 5.82 19.09
CA GLU A 96 2.47 7.03 19.64
C GLU A 96 1.63 8.28 19.42
N LEU A 97 0.97 8.41 18.27
CA LEU A 97 0.01 9.48 17.98
C LEU A 97 -1.18 9.45 18.97
N VAL A 98 -1.67 8.26 19.31
CA VAL A 98 -2.80 8.07 20.24
C VAL A 98 -2.43 8.43 21.68
N LYS A 99 -1.14 8.40 22.06
CA LYS A 99 -0.69 8.86 23.39
C LYS A 99 -0.89 10.35 23.60
N ASP A 100 -1.03 11.16 22.54
CA ASP A 100 -1.35 12.58 22.69
C ASP A 100 -2.84 12.76 23.02
N PRO A 101 -3.19 13.37 24.17
CA PRO A 101 -4.57 13.64 24.56
C PRO A 101 -5.38 14.38 23.48
N LYS A 102 -4.73 15.26 22.69
CA LYS A 102 -5.38 16.00 21.59
C LYS A 102 -5.84 15.07 20.47
N THR A 103 -5.14 13.95 20.26
CA THR A 103 -5.53 12.92 19.29
C THR A 103 -6.76 12.17 19.78
N ILE A 104 -6.85 11.88 21.08
CA ILE A 104 -8.03 11.23 21.68
C ILE A 104 -9.28 12.14 21.51
N GLU A 105 -9.15 13.45 21.72
CA GLU A 105 -10.25 14.38 21.46
C GLU A 105 -10.68 14.39 19.99
N LYS A 106 -9.74 14.44 19.05
CA LYS A 106 -10.07 14.38 17.61
C LYS A 106 -10.68 13.05 17.18
N LEU A 107 -10.20 11.93 17.72
CA LEU A 107 -10.75 10.60 17.44
C LEU A 107 -12.18 10.46 17.98
N LYS A 108 -12.47 11.03 19.15
CA LYS A 108 -13.85 11.07 19.68
C LYS A 108 -14.83 11.81 18.77
N VAL A 109 -14.38 12.84 18.04
CA VAL A 109 -15.21 13.59 17.08
C VAL A 109 -15.48 12.79 15.80
N ILE A 110 -14.65 11.81 15.45
CA ILE A 110 -14.82 10.99 14.24
C ILE A 110 -15.66 9.73 14.54
N VAL A 111 -15.49 9.15 15.73
CA VAL A 111 -16.19 7.92 16.13
C VAL A 111 -17.55 8.22 16.78
N GLY A 112 -17.77 9.43 17.30
CA GLY A 112 -19.04 9.89 17.85
C GLY A 112 -19.86 10.67 16.84
#